data_AF-A0A7C3ZWD6-F1
#
_entry.id   AF-A0A7C3ZWD6-F1
#
_cell.length_a   1.000
_cell.length_b   1.000
_cell.length_c   1.000
_cell.angle_alpha   90.00
_cell.angle_beta   90.00
_cell.angle_gamma   90.00
#
_symmetry.space_group_name_H-M   'P 1'
#
loop_
_entity.id
_entity.type
_entity.pdbx_description
1 polymer ?
#
loop_
_entity_poly.entity_id
_entity_poly.type
_entity_poly.pdbx_seq_one_letter_code
_entity_poly.pdbx_strand_id
1 'polypeptide(L)' 'PDLNDIEHDFSALKRARMYAHPDKSIDEIIREYCAR' A
#
# COMPACT_ATOMS: atom_id res chain seq x y z
N PRO A 1 -3.37 -12.25 -12.45
CA PRO A 1 -2.30 -11.88 -11.50
C PRO A 1 -1.73 -13.14 -10.85
N ASP A 2 -0.41 -13.22 -10.74
CA ASP A 2 0.22 -14.27 -9.95
C ASP A 2 -0.13 -14.02 -8.47
N LEU A 3 -0.27 -15.09 -7.68
CA LEU A 3 -0.46 -14.97 -6.24
C LEU A 3 0.74 -14.24 -5.60
N ASN A 4 1.92 -14.38 -6.18
CA ASN A 4 3.12 -13.65 -5.78
C ASN A 4 2.97 -12.14 -5.95
N ASP A 5 2.33 -11.68 -7.04
CA ASP A 5 2.09 -10.26 -7.28
C ASP A 5 1.13 -9.70 -6.22
N ILE A 6 0.07 -10.45 -5.91
CA ILE A 6 -0.90 -10.08 -4.89
C ILE A 6 -0.22 -9.96 -3.51
N GLU A 7 0.61 -10.93 -3.14
CA GLU A 7 1.35 -10.89 -1.88
C GLU A 7 2.34 -9.72 -1.81
N HIS A 8 3.02 -9.43 -2.92
CA HIS A 8 3.92 -8.30 -3.06
C HIS A 8 3.19 -6.98 -2.80
N ASP A 9 2.05 -6.78 -3.44
CA ASP A 9 1.25 -5.55 -3.37
C ASP A 9 0.73 -5.31 -1.94
N PHE A 10 0.21 -6.36 -1.29
CA PHE A 10 -0.23 -6.24 0.11
C PHE A 10 0.93 -5.98 1.06
N SER A 11 2.11 -6.57 0.80
CA SER A 11 3.31 -6.32 1.61
C SER A 11 3.78 -4.87 1.45
N ALA A 12 3.71 -4.31 0.25
CA ALA A 12 4.03 -2.92 -0.03
C ALA A 12 3.05 -1.97 0.68
N LEU A 13 1.74 -2.22 0.58
CA LEU A 13 0.71 -1.41 1.23
C LEU A 13 0.81 -1.45 2.76
N LYS A 14 1.09 -2.62 3.36
CA LYS A 14 1.31 -2.74 4.81
C LYS A 14 2.50 -1.90 5.27
N ARG A 15 3.61 -1.95 4.54
CA ARG A 15 4.79 -1.12 4.83
C ARG A 15 4.50 0.36 4.66
N ALA A 16 3.78 0.74 3.61
CA ALA A 16 3.37 2.12 3.38
C ALA A 16 2.51 2.64 4.53
N ARG A 17 1.55 1.85 5.05
CA ARG A 17 0.75 2.21 6.22
C ARG A 17 1.55 2.29 7.51
N MET A 18 2.49 1.38 7.72
CA MET A 18 3.33 1.35 8.93
C MET A 18 4.19 2.61 9.07
N TYR A 19 4.69 3.16 7.97
CA TYR A 19 5.53 4.38 7.98
C TYR A 19 4.76 5.66 7.62
N ALA A 20 3.48 5.56 7.30
CA ALA A 20 2.65 6.72 7.01
C ALA A 20 2.35 7.51 8.30
N HIS A 21 2.13 8.82 8.14
CA HIS A 21 1.64 9.66 9.22
C HIS A 21 0.31 9.11 9.76
N PRO A 22 0.04 9.16 11.08
CA PRO A 22 -1.22 8.68 11.65
C PRO A 22 -2.47 9.28 10.99
N ASP A 23 -2.39 10.56 10.62
CA ASP A 23 -3.46 11.33 9.95
C ASP A 23 -3.64 10.95 8.48
N LYS A 24 -2.70 10.21 7.90
CA LYS A 24 -2.78 9.78 6.51
C LYS A 24 -3.80 8.63 6.40
N SER A 25 -4.81 8.87 5.58
CA SER A 25 -5.87 7.87 5.33
C SER A 25 -5.33 6.67 4.55
N ILE A 26 -5.94 5.50 4.74
CA ILE A 26 -5.59 4.31 3.95
C ILE A 26 -5.90 4.51 2.46
N ASP A 27 -6.98 5.23 2.14
CA ASP A 27 -7.37 5.53 0.76
C ASP A 27 -6.31 6.36 0.03
N GLU A 28 -5.70 7.32 0.72
CA GLU A 28 -4.60 8.12 0.18
C GLU A 28 -3.35 7.27 -0.06
N ILE A 29 -3.04 6.35 0.86
CA ILE A 29 -1.91 5.41 0.71
C ILE A 29 -2.12 4.47 -0.48
N ILE A 30 -3.33 3.91 -0.64
CA ILE A 30 -3.68 3.07 -1.78
C ILE A 30 -3.62 3.89 -3.07
N ARG A 31 -4.13 5.13 -3.07
CA ARG A 31 -4.09 6.01 -4.25
C ARG A 31 -2.67 6.33 -4.69
N GLU A 32 -1.78 6.66 -3.76
CA GLU A 32 -0.37 6.91 -4.06
C GLU A 32 0.34 5.67 -4.58
N TYR A 33 0.04 4.50 -4.02
CA TYR A 33 0.59 3.23 -4.49
C TYR A 33 0.14 2.90 -5.91
N CYS A 34 -1.15 3.07 -6.23
CA CYS A 34 -1.68 2.82 -7.58
C CYS A 34 -1.33 3.91 -8.60
N ALA A 35 -0.96 5.12 -8.16
CA ALA A 35 -0.55 6.21 -9.03
C ALA A 35 0.94 6.14 -9.42
N ARG A 36 1.71 5.22 -8.83
CA ARG A 36 3.09 4.90 -9.22
C ARG A 36 3.13 3.98 -10.42
#